data_AF-A0A933UF93-F1
#
_entry.id   AF-A0A933UF93-F1
#
_cell.length_a   1.000
_cell.length_b   1.000
_cell.length_c   1.000
_cell.angle_alpha   90.00
_cell.angle_beta   90.00
_cell.angle_gamma   90.00
#
_symmetry.space_group_name_H-M   'P 1'
#
loop_
_entity.id
_entity.type
_entity.pdbx_description
1 polymer ?
#
loop_
_entity_poly.entity_id
_entity_poly.type
_entity_poly.pdbx_seq_one_letter_code
_entity_poly.pdbx_strand_id
1 'polypeptide(L)'
;MNGRLGSPVSCPQCGRDGTGLANNYIAKVERGENPLQQPTRSWLNFGLGKPKRRLDPDDLRDPREIRRDRKEPKPRPPTPGLRLGLGAMAALVTGVLGAFGWQWIAMKTGFHFGFLAWVIGGVVGLVSRLAVPGGSFALASLAGMSTFASVLAGHVLVMQVEVDKAVVRGVNLAYEMNLEYARRGVKLATDREIKEFLAYHDARTAKLSAKTKTQTETGQKLSAAQQRELQFMSVVLFEVMEHEKGGLAKWVDRTAASDPDQFTEEDVKNFREHDVPELQRLLNGQPSKAEWTAPLTTAIYERIHFKDLVASSIGPHTIAWMIFGLITAYKLAHNKSETEDV
;
A
#
# COMPACT_ATOMS: atom_id res chain seq x y z
N MET A 1 -64.32 17.31 29.84
CA MET A 1 -63.37 18.13 29.08
C MET A 1 -62.27 17.19 28.61
N ASN A 2 -62.16 16.91 27.31
CA ASN A 2 -61.15 15.99 26.79
C ASN A 2 -59.81 16.72 26.81
N GLY A 3 -58.83 16.29 27.63
CA GLY A 3 -57.61 17.01 28.03
C GLY A 3 -56.61 17.39 26.91
N ARG A 4 -57.09 17.95 25.80
CA ARG A 4 -56.28 18.45 24.69
C ARG A 4 -55.87 19.89 24.97
N LEU A 5 -54.62 20.20 24.64
CA LEU A 5 -54.11 21.57 24.63
C LEU A 5 -54.82 22.34 23.52
N GLY A 6 -55.57 23.37 23.90
CA GLY A 6 -56.29 24.26 22.97
C GLY A 6 -55.42 25.37 22.38
N SER A 7 -54.13 25.43 22.73
CA SER A 7 -53.19 26.45 22.27
C SER A 7 -51.94 25.80 21.67
N PRO A 8 -51.33 26.42 20.64
CA PRO A 8 -50.18 25.84 19.96
C PRO A 8 -48.95 25.79 20.88
N VAL A 9 -48.27 24.64 20.90
CA VAL A 9 -47.03 24.42 21.63
C VAL A 9 -45.88 24.33 20.63
N SER A 10 -44.99 25.32 20.64
CA SER A 10 -43.81 25.32 19.76
C SER A 10 -42.65 24.57 20.40
N CYS A 11 -41.95 23.75 19.62
CA CYS A 11 -40.72 23.11 20.06
C CYS A 11 -39.65 24.19 20.32
N PRO A 12 -39.06 24.27 21.53
CA PRO A 12 -38.10 25.33 21.85
C PRO A 12 -36.81 25.26 21.04
N GLN A 13 -36.50 24.11 20.42
CA GLN A 13 -35.23 23.88 19.73
C GLN A 13 -35.31 24.15 18.21
N CYS A 14 -36.47 23.96 17.59
CA CYS A 14 -36.64 24.12 16.14
C CYS A 14 -37.81 25.02 15.71
N GLY A 15 -38.61 25.51 16.66
CA GLY A 15 -39.75 26.40 16.40
C GLY A 15 -40.93 25.75 15.68
N ARG A 16 -40.88 24.45 15.37
CA ARG A 16 -42.02 23.74 14.77
C ARG A 16 -43.16 23.58 15.75
N ASP A 17 -44.39 23.66 15.25
CA ASP A 17 -45.59 23.36 16.01
C ASP A 17 -45.61 21.87 16.42
N GLY A 18 -45.46 21.64 17.72
CA GLY A 18 -45.44 20.33 18.37
C GLY A 18 -46.78 19.95 19.01
N THR A 19 -47.84 20.74 18.81
CA THR A 19 -49.14 20.55 19.48
C THR A 19 -49.73 19.16 19.25
N GLY A 20 -49.60 18.63 18.02
CA GLY A 20 -50.05 17.28 17.70
C GLY A 20 -49.28 16.20 18.48
N LEU A 21 -47.96 16.34 18.59
CA LEU A 21 -47.10 15.44 19.36
C LEU A 21 -47.42 15.49 20.86
N ALA A 22 -47.60 16.69 21.41
CA ALA A 22 -47.95 16.90 22.81
C ALA A 22 -49.33 16.31 23.14
N ASN A 23 -50.34 16.53 22.29
CA ASN A 23 -51.67 15.95 22.48
C ASN A 23 -51.67 14.42 22.34
N ASN A 24 -50.83 13.86 21.47
CA ASN A 24 -50.67 12.40 21.36
C ASN A 24 -49.99 11.82 22.62
N TYR A 25 -48.98 12.51 23.15
CA TYR A 25 -48.35 12.14 24.41
C TYR A 25 -49.36 12.13 25.57
N ILE A 26 -50.15 13.20 25.72
CA ILE A 26 -51.19 13.29 26.76
C ILE A 26 -52.22 12.16 26.59
N ALA A 27 -52.68 11.90 25.37
CA ALA A 27 -53.64 10.84 25.09
C ALA A 27 -53.10 9.42 25.37
N LYS A 28 -51.77 9.21 25.33
CA LYS A 28 -51.15 7.94 25.75
C LYS A 28 -51.11 7.81 27.27
N VAL A 29 -50.74 8.89 27.96
CA VAL A 29 -50.73 8.94 29.43
C VAL A 29 -52.13 8.73 30.00
N GLU A 30 -53.16 9.37 29.43
CA GLU A 30 -54.56 9.19 29.84
C GLU A 30 -55.05 7.75 29.67
N ARG A 31 -54.47 6.99 28.72
CA ARG A 31 -54.75 5.56 28.49
C ARG A 31 -53.94 4.63 29.37
N GLY A 32 -53.05 5.15 30.23
CA GLY A 32 -52.13 4.35 31.05
C GLY A 32 -51.00 3.71 30.24
N GLU A 33 -50.78 4.12 28.99
CA GLU A 33 -49.65 3.66 28.18
C GLU A 33 -48.38 4.44 28.59
N ASN A 34 -47.24 3.76 28.70
CA ASN A 34 -45.97 4.44 28.94
C ASN A 34 -45.54 5.19 27.65
N PRO A 35 -45.56 6.53 27.62
CA PRO A 35 -45.32 7.27 26.39
C PRO A 35 -43.86 7.24 25.93
N LEU A 36 -42.93 6.83 26.81
CA LEU A 36 -41.51 6.63 26.50
C LEU A 36 -41.21 5.23 25.96
N GLN A 37 -42.17 4.30 26.03
CA GLN A 37 -42.01 2.98 25.46
C GLN A 37 -42.11 3.12 23.93
N GLN A 38 -40.97 3.40 23.29
CA GLN A 38 -40.86 3.32 21.86
C GLN A 38 -41.29 1.90 21.46
N PRO A 39 -42.17 1.75 20.45
CA PRO A 39 -42.52 0.43 19.97
C PRO A 39 -41.21 -0.26 19.62
N THR A 40 -40.87 -1.33 20.35
CA THR A 40 -39.75 -2.18 20.02
C THR A 40 -40.06 -2.73 18.63
N ARG A 41 -39.50 -2.11 17.59
CA ARG A 41 -39.62 -2.59 16.22
C ARG A 41 -39.03 -4.00 16.25
N SER A 42 -39.89 -5.01 16.26
CA SER A 42 -39.45 -6.39 16.13
C SER A 42 -38.68 -6.46 14.82
N TRP A 43 -37.38 -6.73 14.92
CA TRP A 43 -36.47 -6.80 13.77
C TRP A 43 -36.75 -8.02 12.87
N LEU A 44 -37.82 -8.77 13.16
CA LEU A 44 -38.21 -10.04 12.53
C LEU A 44 -39.63 -10.00 11.92
N ASN A 45 -40.04 -8.86 11.36
CA ASN A 45 -41.25 -8.84 10.51
C ASN A 45 -40.92 -9.28 9.06
N PHE A 46 -40.53 -10.55 8.92
CA PHE A 46 -40.59 -11.24 7.63
C PHE A 46 -42.06 -11.61 7.35
N GLY A 47 -42.74 -10.75 6.58
CA GLY A 47 -43.51 -11.23 5.44
C GLY A 47 -44.91 -11.84 5.62
N LEU A 48 -45.62 -11.73 6.75
CA LEU A 48 -47.04 -12.14 6.78
C LEU A 48 -47.93 -11.17 7.57
N GLY A 49 -48.68 -10.36 6.81
CA GLY A 49 -49.79 -9.55 7.31
C GLY A 49 -49.50 -8.05 7.38
N LYS A 50 -49.93 -7.29 6.36
CA LYS A 50 -50.04 -5.83 6.48
C LYS A 50 -51.08 -5.53 7.56
N PRO A 51 -50.78 -4.80 8.65
CA PRO A 51 -51.80 -4.38 9.58
C PRO A 51 -52.84 -3.53 8.82
N LYS A 52 -54.13 -3.80 9.06
CA LYS A 52 -55.24 -3.01 8.53
C LYS A 52 -55.00 -1.54 8.89
N ARG A 53 -54.77 -0.71 7.88
CA ARG A 53 -54.66 0.75 7.99
C ARG A 53 -55.93 1.25 8.68
N ARG A 54 -55.83 1.68 9.94
CA ARG A 54 -56.91 2.47 10.57
C ARG A 54 -56.99 3.77 9.75
N LEU A 55 -58.17 4.11 9.25
CA LEU A 55 -58.42 5.42 8.67
C LEU A 55 -58.13 6.45 9.77
N ASP A 56 -57.16 7.32 9.52
CA ASP A 56 -56.89 8.46 10.40
C ASP A 56 -58.04 9.47 10.23
N PRO A 57 -58.58 10.05 11.31
CA PRO A 57 -59.66 11.03 11.23
C PRO A 57 -59.29 12.31 10.45
N ASP A 58 -58.00 12.52 10.16
CA ASP A 58 -57.49 13.64 9.35
C ASP A 58 -57.75 13.48 7.83
N ASP A 59 -58.17 12.30 7.36
CA ASP A 59 -58.54 12.07 5.94
C ASP A 59 -59.87 12.76 5.54
N LEU A 60 -60.53 13.48 6.46
CA LEU A 60 -61.75 14.28 6.21
C LEU A 60 -61.48 15.78 5.97
N ARG A 61 -60.21 16.21 5.80
CA ARG A 61 -59.91 17.62 5.48
C ARG A 61 -60.44 18.02 4.10
N ASP A 62 -60.98 19.23 4.03
CA ASP A 62 -61.58 19.84 2.84
C ASP A 62 -60.56 19.87 1.66
N PRO A 63 -60.88 19.26 0.50
CA PRO A 63 -60.04 19.29 -0.70
C PRO A 63 -59.60 20.68 -1.16
N ARG A 64 -60.28 21.74 -0.72
CA ARG A 64 -60.00 23.12 -1.13
C ARG A 64 -58.82 23.76 -0.40
N GLU A 65 -58.48 23.34 0.83
CA GLU A 65 -57.29 23.85 1.54
C GLU A 65 -55.98 23.26 1.00
N ILE A 66 -56.02 22.05 0.41
CA ILE A 66 -54.86 21.34 -0.14
C ILE A 66 -54.24 22.10 -1.34
N ARG A 67 -55.00 22.99 -2.00
CA ARG A 67 -54.58 23.63 -3.26
C ARG A 67 -53.67 24.85 -3.10
N ARG A 68 -53.54 25.44 -1.91
CA ARG A 68 -52.70 26.65 -1.69
C ARG A 68 -51.23 26.34 -1.36
N ASP A 69 -50.91 25.11 -0.98
CA ASP A 69 -49.53 24.68 -0.71
C ASP A 69 -48.88 23.98 -1.93
N ARG A 70 -49.04 24.56 -3.12
CA ARG A 70 -48.31 24.08 -4.31
C ARG A 70 -46.85 24.52 -4.21
N LYS A 71 -46.11 23.92 -3.27
CA LYS A 71 -44.65 24.04 -3.13
C LYS A 71 -44.02 23.82 -4.51
N GLU A 72 -43.12 24.72 -4.88
CA GLU A 72 -42.32 24.59 -6.09
C GLU A 72 -41.76 23.17 -6.21
N PRO A 73 -41.74 22.59 -7.42
CA PRO A 73 -41.21 21.25 -7.62
C PRO A 73 -39.75 21.24 -7.16
N LYS A 74 -39.48 20.55 -6.04
CA LYS A 74 -38.11 20.37 -5.56
C LYS A 74 -37.25 19.83 -6.71
N PRO A 75 -36.04 20.37 -6.92
CA PRO A 75 -35.14 19.88 -7.96
C PRO A 75 -34.98 18.37 -7.81
N ARG A 76 -35.18 17.64 -8.92
CA ARG A 76 -35.12 16.17 -8.90
C ARG A 76 -33.74 15.78 -8.40
N PRO A 77 -33.63 14.87 -7.42
CA PRO A 77 -32.33 14.42 -6.96
C PRO A 77 -31.54 13.83 -8.14
N PRO A 78 -30.22 14.10 -8.25
CA PRO A 78 -29.40 13.49 -9.29
C PRO A 78 -29.58 11.97 -9.27
N THR A 79 -29.62 11.37 -10.47
CA THR A 79 -29.82 9.93 -10.65
C THR A 79 -28.80 9.13 -9.83
N PRO A 80 -29.20 8.01 -9.20
CA PRO A 80 -28.32 7.22 -8.32
C PRO A 80 -26.96 6.87 -8.93
N GLY A 81 -26.90 6.60 -10.24
CA GLY A 81 -25.66 6.28 -10.95
C GLY A 81 -24.65 7.43 -10.98
N LEU A 82 -25.10 8.67 -11.21
CA LEU A 82 -24.22 9.85 -11.23
C LEU A 82 -23.59 10.11 -9.86
N ARG A 83 -24.39 9.93 -8.79
CA ARG A 83 -23.91 10.07 -7.41
C ARG A 83 -22.83 9.04 -7.10
N LEU A 84 -23.08 7.78 -7.41
CA LEU A 84 -22.11 6.71 -7.20
C LEU A 84 -20.81 6.96 -7.97
N GLY A 85 -20.91 7.39 -9.24
CA GLY A 85 -19.75 7.74 -10.07
C GLY A 85 -18.92 8.87 -9.48
N LEU A 86 -19.55 9.93 -8.97
CA LEU A 86 -18.85 11.04 -8.32
C LEU A 86 -18.10 10.58 -7.07
N GLY A 87 -18.74 9.77 -6.22
CA GLY A 87 -18.11 9.21 -5.03
C GLY A 87 -16.93 8.29 -5.35
N ALA A 88 -17.07 7.45 -6.39
CA ALA A 88 -15.99 6.59 -6.86
C ALA A 88 -14.78 7.39 -7.36
N MET A 89 -15.01 8.42 -8.18
CA MET A 89 -13.95 9.32 -8.65
C MET A 89 -13.25 10.04 -7.51
N ALA A 90 -14.01 10.56 -6.54
CA ALA A 90 -13.46 11.20 -5.36
C ALA A 90 -12.58 10.24 -4.54
N ALA A 91 -13.04 8.99 -4.35
CA ALA A 91 -12.26 7.96 -3.67
C ALA A 91 -10.95 7.62 -4.40
N LEU A 92 -10.98 7.50 -5.73
CA LEU A 92 -9.81 7.19 -6.55
C LEU A 92 -8.77 8.31 -6.53
N VAL A 93 -9.20 9.56 -6.77
CA VAL A 93 -8.30 10.73 -6.74
C VAL A 93 -7.65 10.87 -5.38
N THR A 94 -8.44 10.75 -4.31
CA THR A 94 -7.94 10.80 -2.93
C THR A 94 -6.96 9.66 -2.64
N GLY A 95 -7.23 8.45 -3.15
CA GLY A 95 -6.33 7.31 -3.03
C GLY A 95 -4.98 7.54 -3.72
N VAL A 96 -4.98 8.08 -4.94
CA VAL A 96 -3.74 8.42 -5.67
C VAL A 96 -2.93 9.47 -4.91
N LEU A 97 -3.58 10.55 -4.45
CA LEU A 97 -2.92 11.58 -3.65
C LEU A 97 -2.39 11.02 -2.32
N GLY A 98 -3.13 10.11 -1.69
CA GLY A 98 -2.70 9.40 -0.48
C GLY A 98 -1.45 8.56 -0.69
N ALA A 99 -1.36 7.84 -1.82
CA ALA A 99 -0.18 7.03 -2.16
C ALA A 99 1.07 7.89 -2.36
N PHE A 100 0.97 8.99 -3.12
CA PHE A 100 2.08 9.94 -3.30
C PHE A 100 2.43 10.68 -2.01
N GLY A 101 1.42 11.04 -1.21
CA GLY A 101 1.60 11.65 0.11
C GLY A 101 2.39 10.72 1.05
N TRP A 102 2.07 9.43 1.06
CA TRP A 102 2.86 8.43 1.78
C TRP A 102 4.31 8.43 1.29
N GLN A 103 4.54 8.27 -0.02
CA GLN A 103 5.90 8.24 -0.58
C GLN A 103 6.70 9.48 -0.15
N TRP A 104 6.09 10.67 -0.23
CA TRP A 104 6.73 11.91 0.17
C TRP A 104 7.09 11.94 1.66
N ILE A 105 6.18 11.50 2.55
CA ILE A 105 6.45 11.40 3.99
C ILE A 105 7.59 10.42 4.26
N ALA A 106 7.53 9.22 3.69
CA ALA A 106 8.56 8.18 3.87
C ALA A 106 9.94 8.66 3.41
N MET A 107 10.02 9.37 2.27
CA MET A 107 11.27 9.94 1.79
C MET A 107 11.86 11.00 2.73
N LYS A 108 11.03 11.76 3.45
CA LYS A 108 11.47 12.81 4.37
C LYS A 108 11.81 12.30 5.77
N THR A 109 11.06 11.32 6.26
CA THR A 109 11.21 10.83 7.64
C THR A 109 12.10 9.60 7.73
N GLY A 110 12.23 8.81 6.65
CA GLY A 110 12.91 7.52 6.68
C GLY A 110 12.17 6.45 7.49
N PHE A 111 10.91 6.67 7.84
CA PHE A 111 10.11 5.75 8.66
C PHE A 111 8.91 5.17 7.89
N HIS A 112 8.75 3.85 7.97
CA HIS A 112 7.59 3.12 7.45
C HIS A 112 6.48 3.06 8.49
N PHE A 113 5.62 4.06 8.50
CA PHE A 113 4.51 4.09 9.43
C PHE A 113 3.31 3.33 8.90
N GLY A 114 3.04 2.14 9.47
CA GLY A 114 1.81 1.39 9.17
C GLY A 114 0.53 2.21 9.43
N PHE A 115 0.55 3.14 10.39
CA PHE A 115 -0.61 4.00 10.67
C PHE A 115 -1.01 4.89 9.48
N LEU A 116 -0.12 5.16 8.52
CA LEU A 116 -0.46 5.93 7.32
C LEU A 116 -1.54 5.22 6.49
N ALA A 117 -1.53 3.89 6.43
CA ALA A 117 -2.59 3.12 5.78
C ALA A 117 -3.97 3.38 6.41
N TRP A 118 -4.01 3.49 7.73
CA TRP A 118 -5.22 3.83 8.46
C TRP A 118 -5.69 5.26 8.18
N VAL A 119 -4.77 6.24 8.18
CA VAL A 119 -5.05 7.64 7.86
C VAL A 119 -5.60 7.78 6.43
N ILE A 120 -4.97 7.12 5.46
CA ILE A 120 -5.43 7.11 4.06
C ILE A 120 -6.86 6.56 3.98
N GLY A 121 -7.15 5.44 4.65
CA GLY A 121 -8.50 4.89 4.69
C GLY A 121 -9.53 5.85 5.30
N GLY A 122 -9.16 6.55 6.38
CA GLY A 122 -9.98 7.59 6.98
C GLY A 122 -10.31 8.72 6.01
N VAL A 123 -9.30 9.26 5.33
CA VAL A 123 -9.46 10.37 4.37
C VAL A 123 -10.26 9.94 3.15
N VAL A 124 -9.99 8.77 2.57
CA VAL A 124 -10.74 8.22 1.42
C VAL A 124 -12.22 8.02 1.78
N GLY A 125 -12.50 7.42 2.93
CA GLY A 125 -13.88 7.22 3.41
C GLY A 125 -14.61 8.54 3.65
N LEU A 126 -13.96 9.51 4.30
CA LEU A 126 -14.53 10.83 4.56
C LEU A 126 -14.81 11.61 3.27
N VAL A 127 -13.85 11.67 2.34
CA VAL A 127 -14.03 12.40 1.08
C VAL A 127 -15.14 11.76 0.23
N SER A 128 -15.23 10.43 0.19
CA SER A 128 -16.31 9.70 -0.48
C SER A 128 -17.67 10.08 0.10
N ARG A 129 -17.76 10.21 1.43
CA ARG A 129 -18.98 10.61 2.16
C ARG A 129 -19.36 12.07 1.88
N LEU A 130 -18.40 12.97 1.83
CA LEU A 130 -18.64 14.38 1.54
C LEU A 130 -19.07 14.59 0.08
N ALA A 131 -18.54 13.79 -0.85
CA ALA A 131 -18.95 13.81 -2.25
C ALA A 131 -20.37 13.25 -2.46
N VAL A 132 -20.79 12.27 -1.66
CA VAL A 132 -22.10 11.60 -1.78
C VAL A 132 -22.79 11.52 -0.41
N PRO A 133 -23.71 12.46 -0.12
CA PRO A 133 -24.44 12.53 1.15
C PRO A 133 -25.38 11.35 1.46
N GLY A 134 -25.53 10.36 0.56
CA GLY A 134 -26.21 9.09 0.83
C GLY A 134 -25.21 7.94 0.94
N GLY A 135 -25.13 7.30 2.11
CA GLY A 135 -24.30 6.11 2.31
C GLY A 135 -24.87 4.95 1.50
N SER A 136 -24.01 4.20 0.81
CA SER A 136 -24.43 2.99 0.11
C SER A 136 -23.38 1.90 0.25
N PHE A 137 -23.81 0.65 0.22
CA PHE A 137 -22.92 -0.50 0.24
C PHE A 137 -21.91 -0.43 -0.92
N ALA A 138 -22.39 -0.09 -2.14
CA ALA A 138 -21.53 0.03 -3.31
C ALA A 138 -20.44 1.10 -3.14
N LEU A 139 -20.79 2.29 -2.61
CA LEU A 139 -19.82 3.35 -2.34
C LEU A 139 -18.79 2.90 -1.30
N ALA A 140 -19.23 2.22 -0.24
CA ALA A 140 -18.35 1.72 0.82
C ALA A 140 -17.35 0.67 0.30
N SER A 141 -17.80 -0.25 -0.56
CA SER A 141 -16.93 -1.22 -1.22
C SER A 141 -15.91 -0.54 -2.14
N LEU A 142 -16.33 0.45 -2.94
CA LEU A 142 -15.43 1.20 -3.83
C LEU A 142 -14.38 2.01 -3.03
N ALA A 143 -14.79 2.66 -1.95
CA ALA A 143 -13.88 3.37 -1.06
C ALA A 143 -12.86 2.41 -0.40
N GLY A 144 -13.32 1.22 0.02
CA GLY A 144 -12.45 0.15 0.53
C GLY A 144 -11.42 -0.31 -0.51
N MET A 145 -11.87 -0.68 -1.71
CA MET A 145 -10.96 -1.12 -2.79
C MET A 145 -9.97 -0.02 -3.20
N SER A 146 -10.41 1.23 -3.28
CA SER A 146 -9.54 2.38 -3.55
C SER A 146 -8.48 2.56 -2.46
N THR A 147 -8.87 2.41 -1.18
CA THR A 147 -7.94 2.46 -0.05
C THR A 147 -6.92 1.35 -0.14
N PHE A 148 -7.35 0.11 -0.42
CA PHE A 148 -6.44 -1.02 -0.58
C PHE A 148 -5.41 -0.78 -1.69
N ALA A 149 -5.87 -0.37 -2.88
CA ALA A 149 -5.00 -0.06 -4.00
C ALA A 149 -4.03 1.09 -3.70
N SER A 150 -4.51 2.14 -3.03
CA SER A 150 -3.70 3.29 -2.59
C SER A 150 -2.59 2.88 -1.63
N VAL A 151 -2.90 2.06 -0.63
CA VAL A 151 -1.92 1.58 0.35
C VAL A 151 -0.87 0.69 -0.32
N LEU A 152 -1.31 -0.23 -1.18
CA LEU A 152 -0.39 -1.10 -1.92
C LEU A 152 0.54 -0.28 -2.83
N ALA A 153 -0.02 0.68 -3.57
CA ALA A 153 0.75 1.57 -4.44
C ALA A 153 1.74 2.44 -3.64
N GLY A 154 1.31 3.02 -2.52
CA GLY A 154 2.17 3.81 -1.64
C GLY A 154 3.35 2.98 -1.13
N HIS A 155 3.12 1.74 -0.72
CA HIS A 155 4.16 0.86 -0.22
C HIS A 155 5.17 0.46 -1.32
N VAL A 156 4.66 0.10 -2.51
CA VAL A 156 5.50 -0.18 -3.69
C VAL A 156 6.37 1.01 -4.06
N LEU A 157 5.82 2.23 -4.09
CA LEU A 157 6.56 3.45 -4.42
C LEU A 157 7.68 3.73 -3.41
N VAL A 158 7.42 3.50 -2.12
CA VAL A 158 8.44 3.65 -1.07
C VAL A 158 9.55 2.60 -1.24
N MET A 159 9.18 1.33 -1.42
CA MET A 159 10.14 0.25 -1.63
C MET A 159 11.01 0.48 -2.87
N GLN A 160 10.45 0.95 -3.97
CA GLN A 160 11.22 1.30 -5.17
C GLN A 160 12.29 2.34 -4.86
N VAL A 161 11.95 3.45 -4.19
CA VAL A 161 12.92 4.49 -3.84
C VAL A 161 14.02 3.95 -2.91
N GLU A 162 13.69 3.06 -1.99
CA GLU A 162 14.67 2.47 -1.08
C GLU A 162 15.59 1.47 -1.76
N VAL A 163 15.04 0.64 -2.62
CA VAL A 163 15.81 -0.27 -3.48
C VAL A 163 16.73 0.56 -4.37
N ASP A 164 16.26 1.60 -5.03
CA ASP A 164 17.10 2.47 -5.86
C ASP A 164 18.27 3.06 -5.04
N LYS A 165 17.98 3.59 -3.84
CA LYS A 165 19.01 4.10 -2.91
C LYS A 165 19.97 3.00 -2.46
N ALA A 166 19.50 1.77 -2.24
CA ALA A 166 20.32 0.64 -1.83
C ALA A 166 21.22 0.16 -2.98
N VAL A 167 20.67 0.06 -4.19
CA VAL A 167 21.40 -0.29 -5.42
C VAL A 167 22.47 0.75 -5.71
N VAL A 168 22.14 2.05 -5.71
CA VAL A 168 23.14 3.11 -5.96
C VAL A 168 24.25 3.09 -4.91
N ARG A 169 23.92 2.97 -3.62
CA ARG A 169 24.93 2.89 -2.55
C ARG A 169 25.78 1.62 -2.67
N GLY A 170 25.14 0.48 -2.89
CA GLY A 170 25.82 -0.82 -2.99
C GLY A 170 26.72 -0.92 -4.21
N VAL A 171 26.29 -0.43 -5.36
CA VAL A 171 27.10 -0.41 -6.60
C VAL A 171 28.28 0.56 -6.47
N ASN A 172 28.11 1.69 -5.79
CA ASN A 172 29.23 2.60 -5.47
C ASN A 172 30.25 1.95 -4.54
N LEU A 173 29.78 1.28 -3.48
CA LEU A 173 30.62 0.56 -2.54
C LEU A 173 31.36 -0.60 -3.23
N ALA A 174 30.66 -1.35 -4.09
CA ALA A 174 31.24 -2.41 -4.90
C ALA A 174 32.37 -1.92 -5.80
N TYR A 175 32.21 -0.75 -6.42
CA TYR A 175 33.28 -0.12 -7.21
C TYR A 175 34.50 0.22 -6.34
N GLU A 176 34.30 0.78 -5.15
CA GLU A 176 35.38 1.11 -4.21
C GLU A 176 36.10 -0.13 -3.68
N MET A 177 35.36 -1.19 -3.35
CA MET A 177 35.90 -2.49 -2.98
C MET A 177 36.70 -3.11 -4.12
N ASN A 178 36.23 -2.98 -5.36
CA ASN A 178 36.94 -3.48 -6.53
C ASN A 178 38.21 -2.67 -6.83
N LEU A 179 38.23 -1.36 -6.56
CA LEU A 179 39.46 -0.56 -6.61
C LEU A 179 40.47 -1.01 -5.53
N GLU A 180 40.01 -1.32 -4.33
CA GLU A 180 40.89 -1.86 -3.28
C GLU A 180 41.44 -3.24 -3.68
N TYR A 181 40.59 -4.12 -4.21
CA TYR A 181 40.97 -5.41 -4.76
C TYR A 181 42.04 -5.24 -5.85
N ALA A 182 41.85 -4.32 -6.79
CA ALA A 182 42.82 -4.01 -7.84
C ALA A 182 44.16 -3.51 -7.28
N ARG A 183 44.15 -2.60 -6.30
CA ARG A 183 45.38 -2.09 -5.64
C ARG A 183 46.18 -3.18 -4.98
N ARG A 184 45.52 -4.21 -4.42
CA ARG A 184 46.18 -5.36 -3.79
C ARG A 184 46.68 -6.34 -4.85
N GLY A 185 45.83 -6.69 -5.82
CA GLY A 185 46.14 -7.66 -6.87
C GLY A 185 47.34 -7.29 -7.74
N VAL A 186 47.49 -6.01 -8.11
CA VAL A 186 48.61 -5.55 -8.95
C VAL A 186 49.96 -5.56 -8.20
N LYS A 187 49.97 -5.60 -6.86
CA LYS A 187 51.20 -5.62 -6.05
C LYS A 187 51.77 -7.01 -5.81
N LEU A 188 51.04 -8.06 -6.17
CA LEU A 188 51.45 -9.44 -5.89
C LEU A 188 52.60 -9.84 -6.83
N ALA A 189 53.70 -10.30 -6.27
CA ALA A 189 54.90 -10.63 -7.04
C ALA A 189 55.05 -12.14 -7.22
N THR A 190 54.76 -12.92 -6.18
CA THR A 190 55.00 -14.36 -6.14
C THR A 190 53.73 -15.17 -6.40
N ASP A 191 53.89 -16.39 -6.93
CA ASP A 191 52.76 -17.28 -7.18
C ASP A 191 52.02 -17.64 -5.89
N ARG A 192 52.76 -17.77 -4.77
CA ARG A 192 52.16 -18.04 -3.46
C ARG A 192 51.26 -16.89 -3.00
N GLU A 193 51.72 -15.64 -3.14
CA GLU A 193 50.90 -14.46 -2.83
C GLU A 193 49.65 -14.39 -3.70
N ILE A 194 49.75 -14.75 -4.99
CA ILE A 194 48.60 -14.81 -5.90
C ILE A 194 47.61 -15.89 -5.44
N LYS A 195 48.09 -17.10 -5.12
CA LYS A 195 47.23 -18.18 -4.61
C LYS A 195 46.55 -17.81 -3.29
N GLU A 196 47.26 -17.18 -2.36
CA GLU A 196 46.69 -16.69 -1.09
C GLU A 196 45.63 -15.60 -1.34
N PHE A 197 45.89 -14.69 -2.28
CA PHE A 197 44.94 -13.66 -2.68
C PHE A 197 43.69 -14.23 -3.35
N LEU A 198 43.85 -15.19 -4.26
CA LEU A 198 42.76 -15.92 -4.90
C LEU A 198 42.00 -16.76 -3.87
N ALA A 199 42.65 -17.43 -2.93
CA ALA A 199 41.97 -18.15 -1.86
C ALA A 199 41.10 -17.24 -0.99
N TYR A 200 41.58 -16.03 -0.69
CA TYR A 200 40.85 -15.06 0.11
C TYR A 200 39.64 -14.47 -0.64
N HIS A 201 39.75 -14.26 -1.95
CA HIS A 201 38.72 -13.56 -2.74
C HIS A 201 37.87 -14.44 -3.68
N ASP A 202 38.43 -15.53 -4.19
CA ASP A 202 37.90 -16.36 -5.30
C ASP A 202 37.22 -17.66 -4.84
N ALA A 203 37.34 -18.04 -3.55
CA ALA A 203 36.40 -18.97 -2.91
C ALA A 203 34.92 -18.58 -3.18
N ARG A 204 34.71 -17.27 -3.43
CA ARG A 204 33.44 -16.63 -3.74
C ARG A 204 32.99 -16.78 -5.20
N THR A 205 33.88 -16.94 -6.18
CA THR A 205 33.54 -16.71 -7.60
C THR A 205 33.69 -17.88 -8.55
N ALA A 206 34.70 -18.73 -8.39
CA ALA A 206 34.95 -19.87 -9.28
C ALA A 206 33.78 -20.90 -9.32
N LYS A 207 33.13 -21.18 -8.17
CA LYS A 207 31.99 -22.11 -8.10
C LYS A 207 30.72 -21.58 -8.78
N LEU A 208 30.65 -20.27 -9.00
CA LEU A 208 29.42 -19.60 -9.44
C LEU A 208 29.49 -19.14 -10.90
N SER A 209 30.65 -18.71 -11.41
CA SER A 209 30.81 -18.48 -12.86
C SER A 209 30.55 -19.75 -13.68
N ALA A 210 30.91 -20.92 -13.14
CA ALA A 210 30.63 -22.22 -13.76
C ALA A 210 29.13 -22.58 -13.80
N LYS A 211 28.31 -22.07 -12.87
CA LYS A 211 26.85 -22.29 -12.83
C LYS A 211 26.08 -21.18 -13.54
N THR A 212 26.58 -19.96 -13.51
CA THR A 212 25.97 -18.77 -14.10
C THR A 212 26.48 -18.61 -15.53
N LYS A 213 26.12 -19.55 -16.43
CA LYS A 213 26.03 -19.27 -17.89
C LYS A 213 24.87 -18.31 -18.20
N THR A 214 24.55 -17.43 -17.27
CA THR A 214 23.42 -16.51 -17.37
C THR A 214 23.96 -15.29 -18.07
N GLN A 215 23.88 -15.31 -19.41
CA GLN A 215 23.78 -14.06 -20.16
C GLN A 215 22.65 -13.25 -19.50
N THR A 216 22.90 -11.96 -19.23
CA THR A 216 21.79 -11.04 -18.92
C THR A 216 20.78 -11.14 -20.06
N GLU A 217 19.52 -10.79 -19.83
CA GLU A 217 18.52 -10.77 -20.91
C GLU A 217 18.97 -9.84 -22.06
N THR A 218 19.77 -8.83 -21.71
CA THR A 218 20.43 -7.87 -22.60
C THR A 218 21.65 -8.42 -23.37
N GLY A 219 22.12 -9.64 -23.07
CA GLY A 219 23.29 -10.25 -23.71
C GLY A 219 24.64 -9.62 -23.33
N GLN A 220 24.64 -8.66 -22.40
CA GLN A 220 25.85 -7.98 -21.93
C GLN A 220 26.65 -8.90 -21.01
N LYS A 221 27.90 -9.20 -21.38
CA LYS A 221 28.80 -9.99 -20.53
C LYS A 221 29.31 -9.10 -19.39
N LEU A 222 28.95 -9.46 -18.16
CA LEU A 222 29.55 -8.88 -16.96
C LEU A 222 31.01 -9.36 -16.84
N SER A 223 31.92 -8.44 -16.52
CA SER A 223 33.31 -8.76 -16.15
C SER A 223 33.34 -9.68 -14.92
N ALA A 224 34.45 -10.40 -14.72
CA ALA A 224 34.64 -11.24 -13.54
C ALA A 224 34.44 -10.43 -12.24
N ALA A 225 34.97 -9.20 -12.20
CA ALA A 225 34.78 -8.26 -11.09
C ALA A 225 33.30 -7.95 -10.82
N GLN A 226 32.55 -7.59 -11.86
CA GLN A 226 31.11 -7.29 -11.73
C GLN A 226 30.30 -8.52 -11.29
N GLN A 227 30.68 -9.72 -11.74
CA GLN A 227 30.02 -10.96 -11.30
C GLN A 227 30.22 -11.22 -9.80
N ARG A 228 31.41 -10.95 -9.25
CA ARG A 228 31.65 -11.08 -7.79
C ARG A 228 30.77 -10.11 -7.01
N GLU A 229 30.72 -8.86 -7.47
CA GLU A 229 29.97 -7.82 -6.79
C GLU A 229 28.46 -8.01 -6.91
N LEU A 230 27.97 -8.51 -8.05
CA LEU A 230 26.56 -8.89 -8.22
C LEU A 230 26.13 -9.94 -7.18
N GLN A 231 27.01 -10.89 -6.85
CA GLN A 231 26.74 -11.87 -5.80
C GLN A 231 26.76 -11.25 -4.42
N PHE A 232 27.73 -10.39 -4.12
CA PHE A 232 27.75 -9.66 -2.86
C PHE A 232 26.45 -8.84 -2.68
N MET A 233 26.03 -8.13 -3.73
CA MET A 233 24.77 -7.41 -3.78
C MET A 233 23.56 -8.31 -3.60
N SER A 234 23.60 -9.56 -4.06
CA SER A 234 22.54 -10.53 -3.77
C SER A 234 22.42 -10.96 -2.31
N VAL A 235 23.51 -10.83 -1.56
CA VAL A 235 23.49 -11.04 -0.11
C VAL A 235 23.00 -9.79 0.62
N VAL A 236 23.38 -8.62 0.16
CA VAL A 236 22.94 -7.35 0.78
C VAL A 236 21.45 -7.11 0.50
N LEU A 237 21.00 -7.41 -0.71
CA LEU A 237 19.60 -7.31 -1.15
C LEU A 237 18.83 -8.62 -0.89
N PHE A 238 19.29 -9.43 0.07
CA PHE A 238 18.79 -10.77 0.32
C PHE A 238 17.30 -10.82 0.69
N GLU A 239 16.77 -9.78 1.32
CA GLU A 239 15.32 -9.68 1.60
C GLU A 239 14.48 -9.42 0.34
N VAL A 240 15.10 -8.97 -0.75
CA VAL A 240 14.42 -8.48 -1.96
C VAL A 240 14.58 -9.41 -3.16
N MET A 241 15.67 -10.19 -3.25
CA MET A 241 15.92 -11.07 -4.40
C MET A 241 15.54 -12.54 -4.13
N GLU A 242 14.83 -13.14 -5.10
CA GLU A 242 14.15 -14.44 -5.03
C GLU A 242 15.05 -15.59 -4.53
N HIS A 243 14.47 -16.44 -3.67
CA HIS A 243 15.14 -17.57 -3.02
C HIS A 243 15.25 -18.83 -3.91
N GLU A 244 14.55 -18.88 -5.04
CA GLU A 244 13.99 -20.16 -5.52
C GLU A 244 14.84 -20.99 -6.50
N LYS A 245 15.96 -20.51 -7.06
CA LYS A 245 16.68 -21.29 -8.10
C LYS A 245 18.18 -21.51 -7.92
N GLY A 246 18.75 -21.08 -6.81
CA GLY A 246 20.17 -21.29 -6.55
C GLY A 246 20.50 -21.19 -5.08
N GLY A 247 19.97 -22.15 -4.30
CA GLY A 247 20.05 -22.20 -2.84
C GLY A 247 21.33 -21.57 -2.32
N LEU A 248 21.18 -20.55 -1.46
CA LEU A 248 22.34 -19.84 -0.95
C LEU A 248 23.25 -20.86 -0.29
N ALA A 249 24.50 -20.90 -0.75
CA ALA A 249 25.57 -21.48 0.03
C ALA A 249 25.38 -20.99 1.48
N LYS A 250 25.32 -21.92 2.45
CA LYS A 250 25.04 -21.55 3.84
C LYS A 250 25.99 -20.43 4.21
N TRP A 251 25.56 -19.50 5.05
CA TRP A 251 26.40 -18.37 5.46
C TRP A 251 27.81 -18.82 5.93
N VAL A 252 27.88 -20.02 6.51
CA VAL A 252 29.10 -20.74 6.92
C VAL A 252 30.02 -21.12 5.74
N ASP A 253 29.47 -21.53 4.60
CA ASP A 253 30.24 -21.86 3.40
C ASP A 253 30.87 -20.61 2.75
N ARG A 254 30.42 -19.40 3.14
CA ARG A 254 30.93 -18.12 2.61
C ARG A 254 32.11 -17.55 3.39
N THR A 255 32.31 -17.99 4.65
CA THR A 255 33.38 -17.46 5.51
C THR A 255 34.61 -18.36 5.54
N ALA A 256 34.51 -19.60 5.05
CA ALA A 256 35.66 -20.46 4.90
C ALA A 256 36.52 -19.96 3.72
N ALA A 257 37.70 -19.40 4.02
CA ALA A 257 38.71 -19.17 3.00
C ALA A 257 39.01 -20.50 2.30
N SER A 258 39.10 -20.49 0.97
CA SER A 258 39.59 -21.66 0.25
C SER A 258 41.04 -21.91 0.65
N ASP A 259 41.45 -23.18 0.61
CA ASP A 259 42.86 -23.53 0.75
C ASP A 259 43.64 -22.98 -0.47
N PRO A 260 44.70 -22.15 -0.29
CA PRO A 260 45.53 -21.64 -1.39
C PRO A 260 46.05 -22.72 -2.34
N ASP A 261 46.27 -23.94 -1.83
CA ASP A 261 46.79 -25.05 -2.63
C ASP A 261 45.76 -25.63 -3.62
N GLN A 262 44.48 -25.23 -3.52
CA GLN A 262 43.46 -25.58 -4.51
C GLN A 262 43.62 -24.84 -5.84
N PHE A 263 44.39 -23.74 -5.88
CA PHE A 263 44.62 -22.96 -7.09
C PHE A 263 45.80 -23.53 -7.88
N THR A 264 45.53 -23.86 -9.13
CA THR A 264 46.50 -24.43 -10.06
C THR A 264 47.45 -23.36 -10.59
N GLU A 265 48.56 -23.78 -11.19
CA GLU A 265 49.47 -22.87 -11.89
C GLU A 265 48.78 -22.15 -13.06
N GLU A 266 47.80 -22.80 -13.70
CA GLU A 266 47.01 -22.21 -14.76
C GLU A 266 46.12 -21.07 -14.23
N ASP A 267 45.56 -21.19 -13.02
CA ASP A 267 44.80 -20.12 -12.39
C ASP A 267 45.68 -18.90 -12.10
N VAL A 268 46.89 -19.14 -11.58
CA VAL A 268 47.89 -18.10 -11.31
C VAL A 268 48.32 -17.43 -12.62
N LYS A 269 48.56 -18.22 -13.68
CA LYS A 269 48.90 -17.71 -15.00
C LYS A 269 47.76 -16.88 -15.59
N ASN A 270 46.54 -17.38 -15.55
CA ASN A 270 45.34 -16.68 -16.01
C ASN A 270 45.14 -15.36 -15.26
N PHE A 271 45.34 -15.35 -13.94
CA PHE A 271 45.29 -14.12 -13.15
C PHE A 271 46.35 -13.10 -13.60
N ARG A 272 47.60 -13.53 -13.82
CA ARG A 272 48.68 -12.65 -14.31
C ARG A 272 48.43 -12.13 -15.72
N GLU A 273 47.98 -12.98 -16.64
CA GLU A 273 47.84 -12.65 -18.07
C GLU A 273 46.55 -11.88 -18.38
N HIS A 274 45.47 -12.10 -17.63
CA HIS A 274 44.16 -11.51 -17.91
C HIS A 274 43.68 -10.54 -16.82
N ASP A 275 43.67 -10.98 -15.56
CA ASP A 275 43.09 -10.18 -14.47
C ASP A 275 43.98 -8.98 -14.12
N VAL A 276 45.29 -9.16 -13.96
CA VAL A 276 46.21 -8.06 -13.60
C VAL A 276 46.14 -6.89 -14.60
N PRO A 277 46.17 -7.09 -15.94
CA PRO A 277 45.96 -6.02 -16.89
C PRO A 277 44.61 -5.32 -16.75
N GLU A 278 43.52 -6.05 -16.49
CA GLU A 278 42.18 -5.45 -16.28
C GLU A 278 42.14 -4.63 -14.99
N LEU A 279 42.70 -5.15 -13.89
CA LEU A 279 42.83 -4.44 -12.62
C LEU A 279 43.66 -3.17 -12.78
N GLN A 280 44.75 -3.23 -13.55
CA GLN A 280 45.58 -2.06 -13.80
C GLN A 280 44.87 -1.01 -14.68
N ARG A 281 44.09 -1.45 -15.68
CA ARG A 281 43.20 -0.54 -16.44
C ARG A 281 42.20 0.15 -15.52
N LEU A 282 41.58 -0.59 -14.60
CA LEU A 282 40.64 -0.03 -13.63
C LEU A 282 41.30 1.02 -12.72
N LEU A 283 42.52 0.76 -12.24
CA LEU A 283 43.31 1.72 -11.46
C LEU A 283 43.68 2.97 -12.26
N ASN A 284 43.83 2.83 -13.58
CA ASN A 284 44.04 3.95 -14.51
C ASN A 284 42.73 4.67 -14.87
N GLY A 285 41.61 4.33 -14.23
CA GLY A 285 40.30 4.96 -14.46
C GLY A 285 39.53 4.43 -15.67
N GLN A 286 39.92 3.26 -16.20
CA GLN A 286 39.26 2.61 -17.35
C GLN A 286 38.69 1.22 -16.97
N PRO A 287 37.38 0.97 -17.11
CA PRO A 287 36.34 1.92 -17.51
C PRO A 287 36.11 3.00 -16.46
N SER A 288 35.48 4.12 -16.87
CA SER A 288 35.05 5.13 -15.92
C SER A 288 34.09 4.53 -14.89
N LYS A 289 33.95 5.17 -13.71
CA LYS A 289 33.03 4.69 -12.67
C LYS A 289 31.62 4.46 -13.22
N ALA A 290 31.08 5.41 -14.00
CA ALA A 290 29.75 5.30 -14.60
C ALA A 290 29.62 4.09 -15.54
N GLU A 291 30.59 3.89 -16.43
CA GLU A 291 30.64 2.75 -17.36
C GLU A 291 30.79 1.41 -16.63
N TRP A 292 31.53 1.38 -15.52
CA TRP A 292 31.65 0.18 -14.69
C TRP A 292 30.36 -0.14 -13.95
N THR A 293 29.69 0.88 -13.39
CA THR A 293 28.49 0.70 -12.56
C THR A 293 27.24 0.40 -13.38
N ALA A 294 27.10 0.96 -14.58
CA ALA A 294 25.91 0.82 -15.41
C ALA A 294 25.48 -0.64 -15.67
N PRO A 295 26.34 -1.54 -16.18
CA PRO A 295 25.95 -2.93 -16.44
C PRO A 295 25.64 -3.71 -15.16
N LEU A 296 26.33 -3.39 -14.05
CA LEU A 296 26.05 -4.01 -12.75
C LEU A 296 24.68 -3.56 -12.23
N THR A 297 24.36 -2.28 -12.33
CA THR A 297 23.04 -1.73 -11.99
C THR A 297 21.95 -2.37 -12.82
N THR A 298 22.13 -2.50 -14.14
CA THR A 298 21.18 -3.21 -15.02
C THR A 298 20.98 -4.66 -14.58
N ALA A 299 22.07 -5.40 -14.35
CA ALA A 299 21.98 -6.80 -13.92
C ALA A 299 21.32 -6.97 -12.54
N ILE A 300 21.42 -5.99 -11.66
CA ILE A 300 20.71 -5.99 -10.37
C ILE A 300 19.21 -5.77 -10.60
N TYR A 301 18.81 -4.77 -11.38
CA TYR A 301 17.39 -4.51 -11.66
C TYR A 301 16.71 -5.65 -12.44
N GLU A 302 17.41 -6.31 -13.37
CA GLU A 302 16.90 -7.50 -14.07
C GLU A 302 16.53 -8.64 -13.10
N ARG A 303 17.20 -8.72 -11.94
CA ARG A 303 16.93 -9.74 -10.91
C ARG A 303 15.90 -9.32 -9.87
N ILE A 304 15.54 -8.04 -9.81
CA ILE A 304 14.54 -7.53 -8.89
C ILE A 304 13.18 -7.62 -9.59
N HIS A 305 12.47 -8.72 -9.37
CA HIS A 305 11.13 -8.85 -9.92
C HIS A 305 10.12 -8.08 -9.07
N PHE A 306 9.21 -7.36 -9.75
CA PHE A 306 8.15 -6.60 -9.10
C PHE A 306 7.29 -7.42 -8.13
N LYS A 307 7.01 -8.68 -8.48
CA LYS A 307 6.26 -9.62 -7.63
C LYS A 307 6.94 -9.83 -6.27
N ASP A 308 8.27 -9.89 -6.25
CA ASP A 308 9.06 -10.17 -5.05
C ASP A 308 9.15 -8.93 -4.17
N LEU A 309 9.24 -7.75 -4.79
CA LEU A 309 9.09 -6.47 -4.10
C LEU A 309 7.73 -6.36 -3.40
N VAL A 310 6.65 -6.71 -4.10
CA VAL A 310 5.31 -6.69 -3.49
C VAL A 310 5.22 -7.70 -2.35
N ALA A 311 5.66 -8.94 -2.56
CA ALA A 311 5.57 -10.01 -1.57
C ALA A 311 6.40 -9.72 -0.31
N SER A 312 7.67 -9.29 -0.47
CA SER A 312 8.56 -8.94 0.65
C SER A 312 8.05 -7.74 1.44
N SER A 313 7.36 -6.80 0.78
CA SER A 313 6.82 -5.60 1.43
C SER A 313 5.62 -5.88 2.35
N ILE A 314 4.87 -6.96 2.12
CA ILE A 314 3.64 -7.26 2.86
C ILE A 314 3.95 -8.13 4.08
N GLY A 315 4.47 -7.49 5.13
CA GLY A 315 4.61 -8.13 6.44
C GLY A 315 3.27 -8.26 7.19
N PRO A 316 3.15 -9.15 8.20
CA PRO A 316 1.94 -9.30 9.01
C PRO A 316 1.45 -7.98 9.64
N HIS A 317 2.39 -7.12 10.03
CA HIS A 317 2.11 -5.79 10.55
C HIS A 317 1.44 -4.90 9.49
N THR A 318 1.94 -4.87 8.26
CA THR A 318 1.35 -4.13 7.14
C THR A 318 -0.06 -4.63 6.84
N ILE A 319 -0.28 -5.95 6.87
CA ILE A 319 -1.60 -6.56 6.69
C ILE A 319 -2.60 -6.04 7.73
N ALA A 320 -2.21 -6.01 9.01
CA ALA A 320 -3.08 -5.51 10.07
C ALA A 320 -3.51 -4.05 9.82
N TRP A 321 -2.56 -3.17 9.46
CA TRP A 321 -2.86 -1.77 9.16
C TRP A 321 -3.68 -1.57 7.89
N MET A 322 -3.47 -2.39 6.86
CA MET A 322 -4.31 -2.41 5.66
C MET A 322 -5.77 -2.75 6.02
N ILE A 323 -5.98 -3.75 6.87
CA ILE A 323 -7.33 -4.13 7.33
C ILE A 323 -7.97 -2.97 8.09
N PHE A 324 -7.24 -2.31 9.00
CA PHE A 324 -7.75 -1.14 9.72
C PHE A 324 -8.12 0.02 8.80
N GLY A 325 -7.28 0.32 7.79
CA GLY A 325 -7.58 1.32 6.76
C GLY A 325 -8.85 0.96 5.98
N LEU A 326 -8.98 -0.29 5.53
CA LEU A 326 -10.12 -0.78 4.76
C LEU A 326 -11.43 -0.68 5.56
N ILE A 327 -11.43 -1.15 6.82
CA ILE A 327 -12.60 -1.10 7.71
C ILE A 327 -13.00 0.35 7.99
N THR A 328 -12.03 1.24 8.20
CA THR A 328 -12.28 2.66 8.47
C THR A 328 -12.90 3.34 7.25
N ALA A 329 -12.33 3.13 6.06
CA ALA A 329 -12.88 3.65 4.80
C ALA A 329 -14.31 3.16 4.58
N TYR A 330 -14.54 1.85 4.75
CA TYR A 330 -15.85 1.23 4.58
C TYR A 330 -16.88 1.81 5.56
N LYS A 331 -16.55 1.89 6.87
CA LYS A 331 -17.47 2.41 7.88
C LYS A 331 -17.85 3.86 7.64
N LEU A 332 -16.87 4.72 7.30
CA LEU A 332 -17.13 6.13 7.03
C LEU A 332 -18.00 6.34 5.78
N ALA A 333 -17.77 5.55 4.73
CA ALA A 333 -18.55 5.63 3.50
C ALA A 333 -19.95 4.99 3.63
N HIS A 334 -20.12 3.97 4.47
CA HIS A 334 -21.40 3.28 4.66
C HIS A 334 -22.37 4.06 5.55
N ASN A 335 -21.89 4.86 6.50
CA ASN A 335 -22.70 5.36 7.60
C ASN A 335 -23.97 6.09 7.10
N LYS A 336 -25.13 5.45 7.31
CA LYS A 336 -26.43 6.00 6.92
C LYS A 336 -26.67 7.22 7.79
N SER A 337 -26.89 8.38 7.18
CA SER A 337 -27.30 9.54 7.95
C SER A 337 -28.66 9.23 8.58
N GLU A 338 -28.75 9.35 9.90
CA GLU A 338 -29.99 9.16 10.69
C GLU A 338 -31.17 9.99 10.18
N THR A 339 -30.90 11.00 9.35
CA THR A 339 -31.89 11.84 8.67
C THR A 339 -32.66 11.13 7.54
N GLU A 340 -32.28 9.93 7.11
CA GLU A 340 -33.03 9.17 6.08
C GLU A 340 -34.21 8.36 6.65
N ASP A 341 -34.29 8.18 7.97
CA ASP A 341 -35.37 7.41 8.62
C ASP A 341 -36.52 8.28 9.18
N VAL A 342 -36.53 9.60 8.90
CA VAL A 342 -37.56 10.57 9.36
C VAL A 342 -38.37 11.13 8.20
#